data_AF-A0AAW2IZR9-F1
#
_entry.id   AF-A0AAW2IZR9-F1
#
_cell.length_a   1.000
_cell.length_b   1.000
_cell.length_c   1.000
_cell.angle_alpha   90.00
_cell.angle_beta   90.00
_cell.angle_gamma   90.00
#
_symmetry.space_group_name_H-M   'P 1'
#
loop_
_entity.id
_entity.type
_entity.pdbx_description
1 polymer ?
#
loop_
_entity_poly.entity_id
_entity_poly.type
_entity_poly.pdbx_seq_one_letter_code
_entity_poly.pdbx_strand_id
1 'polypeptide(L)'
;METPRIEQKARDGGNENSGGESGLPDRQVSPEKLYRAALLRGRFADIIIKAQENTIGKGESPDFEKLKLEKEELERQRREEKARLQAEARAAEEARRKAEEEAAAEAKRKRELEREAARQALQKMEKTVEINENNQFMEDLEMFRGAPDEHLFIEEGSPENSPNGLGTFRFPASSNPLEQLGLYMKNEEEEEEEEVEPQSVPDASNDLEGDSD
;
A
#
# COMPACT_ATOMS: atom_id res chain seq x y z
N MET A 1 -80.63 -16.74 -65.10
CA MET A 1 -79.33 -16.45 -65.75
C MET A 1 -78.98 -15.02 -65.40
N GLU A 2 -77.89 -14.63 -64.78
CA GLU A 2 -76.79 -15.24 -64.03
C GLU A 2 -76.30 -14.08 -63.15
N THR A 3 -76.07 -14.30 -61.85
CA THR A 3 -75.59 -13.28 -60.92
C THR A 3 -74.06 -13.15 -61.00
N PRO A 4 -73.48 -11.94 -60.93
CA PRO A 4 -72.03 -11.80 -60.88
C PRO A 4 -71.51 -12.12 -59.47
N ARG A 5 -70.56 -13.05 -59.45
CA ARG A 5 -69.84 -13.58 -58.30
C ARG A 5 -68.89 -12.51 -57.73
N ILE A 6 -69.17 -12.06 -56.51
CA ILE A 6 -68.25 -11.23 -55.72
C ILE A 6 -67.13 -12.15 -55.23
N GLU A 7 -65.91 -11.93 -55.73
CA GLU A 7 -64.73 -12.62 -55.25
C GLU A 7 -64.24 -11.93 -53.97
N GLN A 8 -64.63 -12.48 -52.82
CA GLN A 8 -64.06 -12.14 -51.52
C GLN A 8 -62.65 -12.75 -51.45
N LYS A 9 -61.62 -11.91 -51.58
CA LYS A 9 -60.25 -12.32 -51.29
C LYS A 9 -60.06 -12.40 -49.79
N ALA A 10 -60.00 -13.62 -49.28
CA ALA A 10 -59.60 -13.92 -47.91
C ALA A 10 -58.25 -13.24 -47.61
N ARG A 11 -58.24 -12.34 -46.64
CA ARG A 11 -57.03 -12.00 -45.89
C ARG A 11 -56.99 -12.95 -44.71
N ASP A 12 -56.22 -14.01 -44.90
CA ASP A 12 -55.84 -14.93 -43.85
C ASP A 12 -55.14 -14.17 -42.73
N GLY A 13 -55.52 -14.49 -41.50
CA GLY A 13 -55.07 -13.84 -40.29
C GLY A 13 -53.81 -14.50 -39.74
N GLY A 14 -53.18 -13.78 -38.81
CA GLY A 14 -52.32 -14.37 -37.78
C GLY A 14 -50.90 -14.71 -38.22
N ASN A 15 -49.97 -13.81 -37.94
CA ASN A 15 -48.79 -14.24 -37.21
C ASN A 15 -48.37 -13.13 -36.25
N GLU A 16 -48.93 -13.21 -35.04
CA GLU A 16 -48.33 -12.65 -33.84
C GLU A 16 -46.91 -13.17 -33.78
N ASN A 17 -45.92 -12.32 -34.08
CA ASN A 17 -44.54 -12.69 -33.86
C ASN A 17 -44.32 -12.69 -32.34
N SER A 18 -44.56 -13.86 -31.78
CA SER A 18 -44.35 -14.25 -30.40
C SER A 18 -43.04 -13.71 -29.88
N GLY A 19 -43.13 -13.05 -28.72
CA GLY A 19 -41.98 -12.87 -27.85
C GLY A 19 -41.35 -14.23 -27.52
N GLY A 20 -40.04 -14.19 -27.28
CA GLY A 20 -39.30 -15.33 -26.74
C GLY A 20 -38.59 -16.17 -27.81
N GLU A 21 -37.64 -15.57 -28.53
CA GLU A 21 -36.59 -16.37 -29.18
C GLU A 21 -35.23 -16.08 -28.51
N SER A 22 -35.13 -16.46 -27.22
CA SER A 22 -33.86 -16.74 -26.54
C SER A 22 -33.31 -18.12 -26.96
N GLY A 23 -33.39 -18.43 -28.26
CA GLY A 23 -33.13 -19.76 -28.81
C GLY A 23 -32.25 -19.77 -30.07
N LEU A 24 -31.69 -18.64 -30.49
CA LEU A 24 -30.72 -18.63 -31.59
C LEU A 24 -29.32 -18.93 -31.04
N PRO A 25 -28.55 -19.83 -31.69
CA PRO A 25 -27.23 -20.23 -31.21
C PRO A 25 -26.34 -19.01 -31.20
N ASP A 26 -25.90 -18.64 -29.99
CA ASP A 26 -24.80 -17.74 -29.64
C ASP A 26 -24.22 -16.97 -30.84
N ARG A 27 -24.98 -15.99 -31.35
CA ARG A 27 -24.49 -15.15 -32.45
C ARG A 27 -23.35 -14.35 -31.86
N GLN A 28 -22.12 -14.74 -32.16
CA GLN A 28 -20.90 -14.07 -31.72
C GLN A 28 -21.01 -12.58 -32.05
N VAL A 29 -21.37 -11.80 -31.04
CA VAL A 29 -21.46 -10.35 -31.07
C VAL A 29 -20.17 -9.80 -30.53
N SER A 30 -19.71 -8.68 -31.08
CA SER A 30 -18.50 -8.02 -30.58
C SER A 30 -18.65 -7.70 -29.08
N PRO A 31 -17.55 -7.70 -28.30
CA PRO A 31 -17.59 -7.39 -26.87
C PRO A 31 -18.33 -6.09 -26.54
N GLU A 32 -18.20 -5.08 -27.39
CA GLU A 32 -18.89 -3.80 -27.27
C GLU A 32 -20.42 -3.92 -27.39
N LYS A 33 -20.92 -4.79 -28.29
CA LYS A 33 -22.35 -5.05 -28.43
C LYS A 33 -22.91 -5.82 -27.23
N LEU A 34 -22.14 -6.75 -26.67
CA LEU A 34 -22.49 -7.43 -25.42
C LEU A 34 -22.58 -6.44 -24.27
N TYR A 35 -21.58 -5.57 -24.12
CA TYR A 35 -21.57 -4.53 -23.09
C TYR A 35 -22.76 -3.58 -23.22
N ARG A 36 -23.04 -3.08 -24.43
CA ARG A 36 -24.21 -2.24 -24.70
C ARG A 36 -25.51 -2.97 -24.37
N ALA A 37 -25.62 -4.25 -24.74
CA ALA A 37 -26.81 -5.04 -24.43
C ALA A 37 -26.98 -5.25 -22.92
N ALA A 38 -25.89 -5.49 -22.17
CA ALA A 38 -25.92 -5.61 -20.72
C ALA A 38 -26.38 -4.30 -20.05
N LEU A 39 -25.83 -3.16 -20.47
CA LEU A 39 -26.25 -1.84 -19.99
C LEU A 39 -27.73 -1.57 -20.27
N LEU A 40 -28.19 -1.87 -21.48
CA LEU A 40 -29.60 -1.69 -21.84
C LEU A 40 -30.50 -2.61 -21.02
N ARG A 41 -30.14 -3.89 -20.83
CA ARG A 41 -30.89 -4.81 -19.98
C ARG A 41 -30.99 -4.30 -18.53
N GLY A 42 -29.89 -3.81 -17.97
CA GLY A 42 -29.90 -3.19 -16.63
C GLY A 42 -30.83 -1.98 -16.56
N ARG A 43 -30.67 -1.01 -17.48
CA ARG A 43 -31.51 0.20 -17.52
C ARG A 43 -33.00 -0.10 -17.66
N PHE A 44 -33.35 -1.02 -18.55
CA PHE A 44 -34.75 -1.38 -18.76
C PHE A 44 -35.32 -2.21 -17.61
N ALA A 45 -34.52 -3.05 -16.94
CA ALA A 45 -34.97 -3.75 -15.74
C ALA A 45 -35.41 -2.76 -14.66
N ASP A 46 -34.59 -1.73 -14.37
CA ASP A 46 -34.91 -0.71 -13.37
C ASP A 46 -36.18 0.08 -13.74
N ILE A 47 -36.33 0.44 -15.02
CA ILE A 47 -37.50 1.15 -15.53
C ILE A 47 -38.77 0.29 -15.44
N ILE A 48 -38.68 -1.01 -15.78
CA ILE A 48 -39.81 -1.94 -15.71
C ILE A 48 -40.25 -2.14 -14.26
N ILE A 49 -39.31 -2.38 -13.35
CA ILE A 49 -39.59 -2.53 -11.91
C ILE A 49 -40.27 -1.26 -11.38
N LYS A 50 -39.70 -0.09 -11.68
CA LYS A 50 -40.26 1.19 -11.26
C LYS A 50 -41.65 1.45 -11.85
N ALA A 51 -41.89 1.09 -13.11
CA ALA A 51 -43.21 1.23 -13.73
C ALA A 51 -44.23 0.31 -13.05
N GLN A 52 -43.85 -0.95 -12.79
CA GLN A 52 -44.69 -1.93 -12.10
C GLN A 52 -45.05 -1.45 -10.69
N GLU A 53 -44.07 -1.02 -9.88
CA GLU A 53 -44.28 -0.44 -8.54
C GLU A 53 -45.31 0.71 -8.55
N ASN A 54 -45.24 1.61 -9.55
CA ASN A 54 -46.19 2.71 -9.70
C ASN A 54 -47.58 2.26 -10.19
N THR A 55 -47.67 1.22 -11.01
CA THR A 55 -48.97 0.70 -11.46
C THR A 55 -49.70 -0.10 -10.38
N ILE A 56 -48.99 -0.77 -9.48
CA ILE A 56 -49.61 -1.51 -8.37
C ILE A 56 -50.11 -0.59 -7.26
N GLY A 57 -49.55 0.60 -7.04
CA GLY A 57 -50.09 1.54 -6.05
C GLY A 57 -51.57 1.94 -6.25
N LYS A 58 -52.18 1.59 -7.40
CA LYS A 58 -53.61 1.80 -7.72
C LYS A 58 -54.50 0.56 -7.61
N GLY A 59 -53.94 -0.61 -7.29
CA GLY A 59 -54.71 -1.83 -7.09
C GLY A 59 -53.93 -2.81 -6.21
N GLU A 60 -54.39 -3.03 -4.98
CA GLU A 60 -53.81 -4.00 -4.04
C GLU A 60 -53.84 -5.42 -4.64
N SER A 61 -52.76 -5.79 -5.32
CA SER A 61 -52.49 -7.19 -5.66
C SER A 61 -51.74 -7.84 -4.49
N PRO A 62 -52.24 -8.95 -3.91
CA PRO A 62 -51.62 -9.63 -2.76
C PRO A 62 -50.21 -10.18 -3.00
N ASP A 63 -49.70 -10.12 -4.24
CA ASP A 63 -48.33 -10.54 -4.58
C ASP A 63 -47.26 -9.47 -4.28
N PHE A 64 -47.60 -8.24 -3.90
CA PHE A 64 -46.59 -7.20 -3.65
C PHE A 64 -45.73 -7.43 -2.41
N GLU A 65 -46.34 -7.91 -1.33
CA GLU A 65 -45.59 -8.30 -0.14
C GLU A 65 -44.67 -9.48 -0.42
N LYS A 66 -45.09 -10.42 -1.29
CA LYS A 66 -44.22 -11.53 -1.74
C LYS A 66 -43.05 -11.04 -2.58
N LEU A 67 -43.28 -10.09 -3.50
CA LEU A 67 -42.22 -9.49 -4.32
C LEU A 67 -41.19 -8.72 -3.48
N LYS A 68 -41.63 -8.03 -2.42
CA LYS A 68 -40.70 -7.38 -1.48
C LYS A 68 -39.84 -8.40 -0.74
N LEU A 69 -40.44 -9.48 -0.22
CA LEU A 69 -39.72 -10.55 0.45
C LEU A 69 -38.74 -11.26 -0.51
N GLU A 70 -39.14 -11.53 -1.75
CA GLU A 70 -38.29 -12.14 -2.77
C GLU A 70 -37.09 -11.24 -3.14
N LYS A 71 -37.32 -9.92 -3.21
CA LYS A 71 -36.26 -8.92 -3.44
C LYS A 71 -35.26 -8.88 -2.28
N GLU A 72 -35.74 -8.92 -1.04
CA GLU A 72 -34.91 -8.97 0.16
C GLU A 72 -34.09 -10.28 0.23
N GLU A 73 -34.71 -11.42 -0.10
CA GLU A 73 -34.07 -12.73 -0.17
C GLU A 73 -32.92 -12.75 -1.20
N LEU A 74 -33.16 -12.22 -2.41
CA LEU A 74 -32.13 -12.08 -3.44
C LEU A 74 -31.00 -11.14 -3.02
N GLU A 75 -31.32 -10.05 -2.32
CA GLU A 75 -30.32 -9.14 -1.80
C GLU A 75 -29.47 -9.79 -0.70
N ARG A 76 -30.09 -10.60 0.16
CA ARG A 76 -29.40 -11.39 1.18
C ARG A 76 -28.42 -12.38 0.53
N GLN A 77 -28.88 -13.16 -0.44
CA GLN A 77 -28.01 -14.10 -1.18
C GLN A 77 -26.84 -13.38 -1.85
N ARG A 78 -27.08 -12.20 -2.46
CA ARG A 78 -26.01 -11.39 -3.07
C ARG A 78 -24.98 -10.92 -2.04
N ARG A 79 -25.41 -10.52 -0.84
CA ARG A 79 -24.50 -10.11 0.24
C ARG A 79 -23.69 -11.31 0.75
N GLU A 80 -24.32 -12.46 0.92
CA GLU A 80 -23.67 -13.70 1.37
C GLU A 80 -22.62 -14.18 0.36
N GLU A 81 -22.97 -14.28 -0.92
CA GLU A 81 -22.01 -14.64 -1.99
C GLU A 81 -20.86 -13.63 -2.08
N LYS A 82 -21.14 -12.33 -1.96
CA LYS A 82 -20.09 -11.30 -1.92
C LYS A 82 -19.18 -11.47 -0.69
N ALA A 83 -19.75 -11.74 0.48
CA ALA A 83 -18.98 -11.96 1.71
C ALA A 83 -18.12 -13.21 1.61
N ARG A 84 -18.65 -14.28 1.00
CA ARG A 84 -17.91 -15.52 0.74
C ARG A 84 -16.71 -15.28 -0.18
N LEU A 85 -16.91 -14.63 -1.32
CA LEU A 85 -15.83 -14.27 -2.25
C LEU A 85 -14.80 -13.34 -1.59
N GLN A 86 -15.25 -12.40 -0.76
CA GLN A 86 -14.36 -11.49 -0.04
C GLN A 86 -13.53 -12.22 1.03
N ALA A 87 -14.12 -13.17 1.74
CA ALA A 87 -13.41 -14.00 2.71
C ALA A 87 -12.36 -14.88 2.03
N GLU A 88 -12.69 -15.47 0.86
CA GLU A 88 -11.74 -16.23 0.06
C GLU A 88 -10.58 -15.36 -0.43
N ALA A 89 -10.86 -14.15 -0.93
CA ALA A 89 -9.84 -13.21 -1.35
C ALA A 89 -8.90 -12.82 -0.20
N ARG A 90 -9.44 -12.54 1.00
CA ARG A 90 -8.65 -12.25 2.20
C ARG A 90 -7.79 -13.44 2.62
N ALA A 91 -8.33 -14.66 2.59
CA ALA A 91 -7.56 -15.86 2.90
C ALA A 91 -6.41 -16.09 1.92
N ALA A 92 -6.63 -15.84 0.62
CA ALA A 92 -5.59 -15.91 -0.39
C ALA A 92 -4.50 -14.83 -0.20
N GLU A 93 -4.89 -13.61 0.15
CA GLU A 93 -3.95 -12.53 0.46
C GLU A 93 -3.10 -12.85 1.71
N GLU A 94 -3.72 -13.32 2.79
CA GLU A 94 -3.01 -13.73 4.00
C GLU A 94 -2.03 -14.88 3.75
N ALA A 95 -2.40 -15.84 2.90
CA ALA A 95 -1.49 -16.91 2.50
C ALA A 95 -0.26 -16.37 1.75
N ARG A 96 -0.45 -15.40 0.85
CA ARG A 96 0.66 -14.73 0.16
C ARG A 96 1.55 -13.96 1.13
N ARG A 97 0.94 -13.19 2.04
CA ARG A 97 1.68 -12.41 3.04
C ARG A 97 2.53 -13.31 3.94
N LYS A 98 1.97 -14.42 4.43
CA LYS A 98 2.71 -15.39 5.26
C LYS A 98 3.87 -16.04 4.50
N ALA A 99 3.67 -16.41 3.23
CA ALA A 99 4.73 -16.98 2.41
C ALA A 99 5.88 -15.98 2.17
N GLU A 100 5.55 -14.70 1.99
CA GLU A 100 6.54 -13.63 1.85
C GLU A 100 7.30 -13.38 3.16
N GLU A 101 6.60 -13.33 4.30
CA GLU A 101 7.21 -13.21 5.63
C GLU A 101 8.17 -14.37 5.91
N GLU A 102 7.79 -15.60 5.58
CA GLU A 102 8.63 -16.79 5.73
C GLU A 102 9.87 -16.73 4.82
N ALA A 103 9.71 -16.37 3.55
CA ALA A 103 10.82 -16.20 2.63
C ALA A 103 11.79 -15.10 3.08
N ALA A 104 11.28 -13.98 3.60
CA ALA A 104 12.09 -12.91 4.17
C ALA A 104 12.86 -13.37 5.42
N ALA A 105 12.23 -14.16 6.30
CA ALA A 105 12.88 -14.73 7.47
C ALA A 105 13.97 -15.73 7.08
N GLU A 106 13.73 -16.58 6.09
CA GLU A 106 14.74 -17.51 5.57
C GLU A 106 15.93 -16.77 4.94
N ALA A 107 15.66 -15.72 4.15
CA ALA A 107 16.70 -14.88 3.56
C ALA A 107 17.55 -14.17 4.64
N LYS A 108 16.93 -13.68 5.71
CA LYS A 108 17.65 -13.08 6.84
C LYS A 108 18.55 -14.10 7.53
N ARG A 109 18.05 -15.32 7.78
CA ARG A 109 18.87 -16.41 8.35
C ARG A 109 20.07 -16.75 7.48
N LYS A 110 19.91 -16.82 6.15
CA LYS A 110 21.03 -17.05 5.22
C LYS A 110 22.11 -15.96 5.34
N ARG A 111 21.69 -14.69 5.37
CA ARG A 111 22.61 -13.57 5.54
C ARG A 111 23.33 -13.58 6.89
N GLU A 112 22.66 -14.00 7.95
CA GLU A 112 23.28 -14.15 9.29
C GLU A 112 24.33 -15.26 9.29
N LEU A 113 24.05 -16.41 8.67
CA LEU A 113 25.03 -17.50 8.52
C LEU A 113 26.27 -17.05 7.75
N GLU A 114 26.10 -16.29 6.67
CA GLU A 114 27.22 -15.72 5.91
C GLU A 114 28.04 -14.74 6.76
N ARG A 115 27.38 -13.88 7.55
CA ARG A 115 28.05 -12.98 8.50
C ARG A 115 28.83 -13.74 9.57
N GLU A 116 28.26 -14.80 10.14
CA GLU A 116 28.94 -15.63 11.12
C GLU A 116 30.14 -16.38 10.52
N ALA A 117 29.99 -16.91 9.30
CA ALA A 117 31.10 -17.52 8.57
C ALA A 117 32.24 -16.51 8.33
N ALA A 118 31.91 -15.27 7.96
CA ALA A 118 32.90 -14.20 7.81
C ALA A 118 33.61 -13.87 9.13
N ARG A 119 32.88 -13.82 10.26
CA ARG A 119 33.50 -13.64 11.60
C ARG A 119 34.48 -14.76 11.92
N GLN A 120 34.09 -16.01 11.66
CA GLN A 120 34.98 -17.16 11.88
C GLN A 120 36.21 -17.10 10.97
N ALA A 121 36.07 -16.65 9.72
CA ALA A 121 37.20 -16.47 8.81
C ALA A 121 38.19 -15.42 9.34
N LEU A 122 37.70 -14.26 9.80
CA LEU A 122 38.55 -13.23 10.41
C LEU A 122 39.27 -13.75 11.66
N GLN A 123 38.57 -14.49 12.54
CA GLN A 123 39.19 -15.07 13.74
C GLN A 123 40.29 -16.10 13.38
N LYS A 124 40.08 -16.90 12.33
CA LYS A 124 41.12 -17.83 11.84
C LYS A 124 42.29 -17.07 11.24
N MET A 125 42.03 -16.01 10.47
CA MET A 125 43.07 -15.15 9.92
C MET A 125 43.88 -14.48 11.03
N GLU A 126 43.26 -13.94 12.07
CA GLU A 126 43.93 -13.40 13.25
C GLU A 126 44.88 -14.41 13.89
N LYS A 127 44.46 -15.68 14.01
CA LYS A 127 45.32 -16.75 14.54
C LYS A 127 46.46 -17.14 13.61
N THR A 128 46.25 -17.10 12.29
CA THR A 128 47.28 -17.45 11.30
C THR A 128 48.20 -16.28 10.94
N VAL A 129 47.75 -15.04 11.19
CA VAL A 129 48.60 -13.84 11.24
C VAL A 129 49.20 -13.80 12.64
N GLU A 130 50.05 -14.79 12.93
CA GLU A 130 50.90 -14.78 14.11
C GLU A 130 51.84 -13.57 14.02
N ILE A 131 51.46 -12.46 14.68
CA ILE A 131 52.43 -11.44 15.11
C ILE A 131 53.16 -12.01 16.34
N ASN A 132 53.75 -13.20 16.19
CA ASN A 132 54.49 -13.92 17.23
C ASN A 132 55.93 -13.42 17.34
N GLU A 133 56.12 -12.12 17.18
CA GLU A 133 57.39 -11.45 17.41
C GLU A 133 57.22 -10.38 18.50
N ASN A 134 56.00 -10.03 18.95
CA ASN A 134 55.80 -8.89 19.86
C ASN A 134 56.42 -9.07 21.26
N ASN A 135 56.44 -10.29 21.81
CA ASN A 135 57.12 -10.55 23.08
C ASN A 135 58.65 -10.49 22.92
N GLN A 136 59.17 -10.92 21.78
CA GLN A 136 60.60 -10.91 21.48
C GLN A 136 61.08 -9.49 21.12
N PHE A 137 60.27 -8.72 20.39
CA PHE A 137 60.51 -7.32 20.09
C PHE A 137 60.55 -6.43 21.33
N MET A 138 59.72 -6.71 22.35
CA MET A 138 59.78 -5.99 23.61
C MET A 138 61.09 -6.28 24.37
N GLU A 139 61.57 -7.52 24.33
CA GLU A 139 62.85 -7.95 24.90
C GLU A 139 64.04 -7.31 24.13
N ASP A 140 63.95 -7.25 22.79
CA ASP A 140 64.93 -6.60 21.92
C ASP A 140 65.01 -5.08 22.16
N LEU A 141 63.86 -4.40 22.33
CA LEU A 141 63.78 -2.98 22.67
C LEU A 141 64.41 -2.68 24.03
N GLU A 142 64.26 -3.57 25.00
CA GLU A 142 64.88 -3.44 26.32
C GLU A 142 66.41 -3.56 26.25
N MET A 143 66.94 -4.46 25.40
CA MET A 143 68.39 -4.56 25.16
C MET A 143 68.98 -3.27 24.55
N PHE A 144 68.24 -2.58 23.67
CA PHE A 144 68.68 -1.28 23.14
C PHE A 144 68.68 -0.14 24.18
N ARG A 145 67.94 -0.29 25.29
CA ARG A 145 67.93 0.68 26.40
C ARG A 145 69.18 0.60 27.29
N GLY A 146 70.09 -0.34 27.01
CA GLY A 146 71.33 -0.55 27.75
C GLY A 146 72.48 0.42 27.39
N ALA A 147 72.27 1.73 27.50
CA ALA A 147 73.35 2.71 27.65
C ALA A 147 72.85 3.89 28.50
N PRO A 148 73.60 4.39 29.50
CA PRO A 148 73.18 5.57 30.23
C PRO A 148 73.21 6.78 29.29
N ASP A 149 72.07 7.44 29.13
CA ASP A 149 71.94 8.74 28.48
C ASP A 149 72.77 9.77 29.25
N GLU A 150 74.01 9.99 28.81
CA GLU A 150 74.72 11.23 29.10
C GLU A 150 74.27 12.28 28.07
N HIS A 151 73.42 13.19 28.56
CA HIS A 151 73.22 14.55 28.03
C HIS A 151 72.78 14.70 26.56
N LEU A 152 71.47 14.59 26.31
CA LEU A 152 70.82 15.32 25.22
C LEU A 152 70.04 16.51 25.78
N PHE A 153 70.78 17.61 25.90
CA PHE A 153 70.29 18.97 26.08
C PHE A 153 69.39 19.33 24.90
N ILE A 154 68.08 19.08 24.99
CA ILE A 154 67.10 19.69 24.11
C ILE A 154 66.61 20.95 24.80
N GLU A 155 67.27 22.02 24.39
CA GLU A 155 67.02 23.42 24.70
C GLU A 155 65.55 23.78 24.47
N GLU A 156 65.00 24.40 25.50
CA GLU A 156 63.67 24.94 25.65
C GLU A 156 63.45 26.10 24.65
N GLY A 157 63.15 25.76 23.40
CA GLY A 157 62.84 26.71 22.32
C GLY A 157 61.35 26.87 22.10
N SER A 158 60.70 27.73 22.90
CA SER A 158 59.36 28.27 22.65
C SER A 158 59.25 28.86 21.22
N PRO A 159 58.19 28.53 20.44
CA PRO A 159 57.79 29.35 19.31
C PRO A 159 56.46 30.05 19.62
N GLU A 160 56.63 31.33 19.90
CA GLU A 160 55.65 32.40 19.80
C GLU A 160 54.83 32.30 18.49
N ASN A 161 53.51 32.29 18.66
CA ASN A 161 52.52 33.02 17.87
C ASN A 161 52.58 32.92 16.32
N SER A 162 51.67 32.14 15.73
CA SER A 162 51.23 32.37 14.35
C SER A 162 49.71 32.65 14.31
N PRO A 163 49.26 33.81 13.79
CA PRO A 163 47.84 34.11 13.62
C PRO A 163 47.41 33.59 12.26
N ASN A 164 47.25 32.27 12.12
CA ASN A 164 46.81 31.69 10.85
C ASN A 164 45.43 31.04 10.97
N GLY A 165 44.41 31.89 10.74
CA GLY A 165 43.38 31.60 9.76
C GLY A 165 42.73 30.22 9.78
N LEU A 166 42.15 29.83 10.91
CA LEU A 166 40.99 28.95 10.89
C LEU A 166 40.07 29.34 12.03
N GLY A 167 38.81 29.65 11.67
CA GLY A 167 37.85 30.32 12.52
C GLY A 167 37.81 29.77 13.94
N THR A 168 38.06 30.65 14.90
CA THR A 168 37.77 30.46 16.31
C THR A 168 36.30 30.11 16.48
N PHE A 169 35.95 28.83 16.43
CA PHE A 169 34.69 28.35 16.97
C PHE A 169 34.82 28.40 18.49
N ARG A 170 34.51 29.56 19.06
CA ARG A 170 34.35 29.71 20.51
C ARG A 170 33.05 29.02 20.89
N PHE A 171 33.11 27.72 21.14
CA PHE A 171 32.05 27.05 21.87
C PHE A 171 32.20 27.40 23.37
N PRO A 172 31.09 27.63 24.09
CA PRO A 172 31.15 27.88 25.53
C PRO A 172 31.87 26.72 26.23
N ALA A 173 32.60 27.04 27.32
CA ALA A 173 33.48 26.10 28.04
C ALA A 173 32.79 24.86 28.63
N SER A 174 31.47 24.76 28.49
CA SER A 174 30.63 23.64 28.91
C SER A 174 30.02 22.83 27.75
N SER A 175 30.44 23.09 26.51
CA SER A 175 29.96 22.33 25.35
C SER A 175 30.57 20.93 25.31
N ASN A 176 29.75 19.95 24.94
CA ASN A 176 30.16 18.56 24.83
C ASN A 176 31.29 18.44 23.77
N PRO A 177 32.38 17.69 24.03
CA PRO A 177 33.43 17.47 23.03
C PRO A 177 32.91 16.93 21.70
N LEU A 178 31.82 16.15 21.71
CA LEU A 178 31.19 15.66 20.47
C LEU A 178 30.57 16.80 19.64
N GLU A 179 30.01 17.83 20.28
CA GLU A 179 29.45 19.00 19.59
C GLU A 179 30.55 19.86 18.97
N GLN A 180 31.69 19.99 19.67
CA GLN A 180 32.86 20.71 19.16
C GLN A 180 33.43 20.04 17.91
N LEU A 181 33.33 18.72 17.82
CA LEU A 181 33.76 17.92 16.68
C LEU A 181 32.66 17.79 15.60
N GLY A 182 31.46 18.34 15.80
CA GLY A 182 30.33 18.18 14.88
C GLY A 182 29.82 16.74 14.78
N LEU A 183 30.14 15.89 15.76
CA LEU A 183 29.77 14.47 15.82
C LEU A 183 28.54 14.22 16.70
N TYR A 184 28.06 15.25 17.38
CA TYR A 184 26.82 15.17 18.14
C TYR A 184 25.63 15.07 17.18
N MET A 185 25.01 13.88 17.14
CA MET A 185 23.70 13.71 16.50
C MET A 185 22.63 14.05 17.53
N LYS A 186 21.79 15.04 17.23
CA LYS A 186 20.57 15.27 18.00
C LYS A 186 19.65 14.09 17.77
N ASN A 187 19.15 13.48 18.84
CA ASN A 187 18.14 12.44 18.72
C ASN A 187 16.85 13.12 18.27
N GLU A 188 16.36 12.81 17.07
CA GLU A 188 15.03 13.20 16.57
C GLU A 188 13.94 12.20 17.04
N GLU A 189 14.22 11.41 18.08
CA GLU A 189 13.30 10.41 18.65
C GLU A 189 12.90 10.84 20.08
N GLU A 190 12.08 11.88 20.19
CA GLU A 190 11.16 12.07 21.33
C GLU A 190 10.05 13.07 20.94
N GLU A 191 9.14 12.63 20.07
CA GLU A 191 7.75 13.11 20.05
C GLU A 191 6.86 11.90 19.72
N GLU A 192 6.52 11.16 20.79
CA GLU A 192 5.46 10.16 20.79
C GLU A 192 4.11 10.85 20.54
N GLU A 193 3.33 10.29 19.61
CA GLU A 193 1.86 10.25 19.60
C GLU A 193 1.10 11.49 20.13
N GLU A 194 0.82 12.46 19.25
CA GLU A 194 -0.38 13.30 19.39
C GLU A 194 -1.40 12.91 18.31
N GLU A 195 -2.62 12.61 18.74
CA GLU A 195 -3.76 12.18 17.94
C GLU A 195 -4.00 13.08 16.71
N VAL A 196 -4.19 12.46 15.56
CA VAL A 196 -4.70 13.16 14.36
C VAL A 196 -6.19 13.43 14.56
N GLU A 197 -6.55 14.61 15.09
CA GLU A 197 -7.88 15.20 14.92
C GLU A 197 -7.93 16.10 13.69
N PRO A 198 -8.98 16.02 12.85
CA PRO A 198 -9.03 16.68 11.55
C PRO A 198 -9.28 18.19 11.65
N GLN A 199 -8.47 18.93 10.89
CA GLN A 199 -8.55 20.36 10.61
C GLN A 199 -9.99 20.86 10.37
N SER A 200 -10.46 21.77 11.21
CA SER A 200 -11.51 22.74 10.86
C SER A 200 -10.88 24.05 10.41
N VAL A 201 -10.95 24.34 9.11
CA VAL A 201 -10.57 25.62 8.53
C VAL A 201 -11.60 26.71 8.89
N PRO A 202 -11.18 27.92 9.31
CA PRO A 202 -12.05 29.08 9.25
C PRO A 202 -11.86 29.76 7.89
N ASP A 203 -12.82 29.57 6.97
CA ASP A 203 -12.90 30.41 5.77
C ASP A 203 -13.81 31.60 6.09
N ALA A 204 -13.17 32.74 6.35
CA ALA A 204 -13.81 34.04 6.34
C ALA A 204 -13.61 34.63 4.94
N SER A 205 -14.60 34.46 4.08
CA SER A 205 -14.72 35.25 2.85
C SER A 205 -16.20 35.57 2.56
N ASN A 206 -16.55 36.81 2.93
CA ASN A 206 -17.46 37.75 2.26
C ASN A 206 -18.92 37.37 1.95
N ASP A 207 -19.80 38.15 2.59
CA ASP A 207 -20.87 38.96 1.96
C ASP A 207 -21.75 38.31 0.89
N LEU A 208 -22.97 37.92 1.31
CA LEU A 208 -24.18 38.05 0.50
C LEU A 208 -25.30 38.64 1.38
N GLU A 209 -25.48 39.96 1.26
CA GLU A 209 -26.77 40.61 1.48
C GLU A 209 -27.82 40.02 0.53
N GLY A 210 -29.07 39.87 1.00
CA GLY A 210 -30.25 39.94 0.11
C GLY A 210 -31.36 38.91 0.33
N ASP A 211 -32.37 39.34 1.09
CA ASP A 211 -33.81 39.06 0.94
C ASP A 211 -34.37 37.65 1.11
N SER A 212 -35.03 37.45 2.27
CA SER A 212 -36.33 36.77 2.34
C SER A 212 -37.07 37.09 3.65
N ASP A 213 -37.98 38.07 3.61
CA ASP A 213 -39.37 37.98 4.09
C ASP A 213 -40.19 39.21 3.65
#